data_AF-A0A422PXJ9-F1
#
_entry.id   AF-A0A422PXJ9-F1
#
_cell.length_a   1.000
_cell.length_b   1.000
_cell.length_c   1.000
_cell.angle_alpha   90.00
_cell.angle_beta   90.00
_cell.angle_gamma   90.00
#
_symmetry.space_group_name_H-M   'P 1'
#
loop_
_entity.id
_entity.type
_entity.pdbx_description
1 polymer ?
#
loop_
_entity_poly.entity_id
_entity_poly.type
_entity_poly.pdbx_seq_one_letter_code
_entity_poly.pdbx_strand_id
1 'polypeptide(L)'
;MVARACQVMPASHPNVVLRFFFLFYTQWLSRHDHISPVYITASLQPRSRIPGLPDSWGSQREECRDDLLPVINPAYPYVNDARNVGRCGLEVFYAELTSAHRLLSNAETPLEQIWKPYRIWEDYATFLVVHVSCEEETEEKAEVALAAWSSYVMSKLRMLIYAVERLVDARPYPRKVNDASLRGGTHSNRCLKGSCFLIGISDRKGSRLVRKNTFSEAFDELRYAVLEGCTAKKGGRGFERDERTMHEPWFALVAAADLPSILGT
;
A
#
# COMPACT_ATOMS: atom_id res chain seq x y z
N MET A 1 -4.25 15.89 -7.24
CA MET A 1 -3.30 15.91 -8.37
C MET A 1 -3.96 16.28 -9.70
N VAL A 2 -4.95 15.53 -10.21
CA VAL A 2 -5.64 15.88 -11.49
C VAL A 2 -6.19 17.31 -11.49
N ALA A 3 -6.87 17.74 -10.42
CA ALA A 3 -7.36 19.11 -10.30
C ALA A 3 -6.25 20.17 -10.47
N ARG A 4 -5.04 19.90 -9.96
CA ARG A 4 -3.89 20.78 -10.15
C ARG A 4 -3.44 20.80 -11.62
N ALA A 5 -3.42 19.65 -12.29
CA ALA A 5 -3.12 19.60 -13.73
C ALA A 5 -4.14 20.43 -14.53
N CYS A 6 -5.44 20.34 -14.22
CA CYS A 6 -6.48 21.15 -14.86
C CYS A 6 -6.32 22.66 -14.60
N GLN A 7 -5.83 23.07 -13.42
CA GLN A 7 -5.56 24.48 -13.11
C GLN A 7 -4.38 25.04 -13.91
N VAL A 8 -3.36 24.21 -14.16
CA VAL A 8 -2.17 24.62 -14.93
C VAL A 8 -2.44 24.59 -16.43
N MET A 9 -3.18 23.58 -16.91
CA MET A 9 -3.61 23.46 -18.30
C MET A 9 -5.13 23.33 -18.37
N PRO A 10 -5.86 24.46 -18.43
CA PRO A 10 -7.29 24.44 -18.67
C PRO A 10 -7.56 24.03 -20.12
N ALA A 11 -7.97 22.78 -20.32
CA ALA A 11 -8.33 22.24 -21.63
C ALA A 11 -9.74 21.62 -21.60
N SER A 12 -10.49 21.81 -22.69
CA SER A 12 -11.84 21.26 -22.85
C SER A 12 -11.86 19.76 -23.17
N HIS A 13 -10.76 19.23 -23.71
CA HIS A 13 -10.66 17.84 -24.13
C HIS A 13 -9.94 16.99 -23.07
N PRO A 14 -10.57 15.94 -22.52
CA PRO A 14 -9.98 15.09 -21.48
C PRO A 14 -8.64 14.46 -21.88
N ASN A 15 -8.46 14.10 -23.16
CA ASN A 15 -7.22 13.52 -23.66
C ASN A 15 -6.03 14.49 -23.53
N VAL A 16 -6.24 15.79 -23.78
CA VAL A 16 -5.19 16.81 -23.62
C VAL A 16 -4.77 16.90 -22.15
N VAL A 17 -5.73 16.95 -21.23
CA VAL A 17 -5.47 16.97 -19.78
C VAL A 17 -4.75 15.70 -19.33
N LEU A 18 -5.14 14.53 -19.85
CA LEU A 18 -4.53 13.25 -19.49
C LEU A 18 -3.05 13.18 -19.92
N ARG A 19 -2.76 13.52 -21.18
CA ARG A 19 -1.37 13.57 -21.67
C ARG A 19 -0.54 14.59 -20.88
N PHE A 20 -1.12 15.76 -20.61
CA PHE A 20 -0.49 16.78 -19.81
C PHE A 20 -0.25 16.33 -18.36
N PHE A 21 -1.17 15.60 -17.74
CA PHE A 21 -1.01 15.09 -16.37
C PHE A 21 0.27 14.26 -16.24
N PHE A 22 0.49 13.30 -17.14
CA PHE A 22 1.68 12.45 -17.10
C PHE A 22 2.96 13.23 -17.40
N LEU A 23 2.95 14.13 -18.39
CA LEU A 23 4.07 15.02 -18.69
C LEU A 23 4.43 15.88 -17.47
N PHE A 24 3.43 16.58 -16.92
CA PHE A 24 3.58 17.52 -15.82
C PHE A 24 4.16 16.83 -14.58
N TYR A 25 3.59 15.71 -14.15
CA TYR A 25 4.06 15.02 -12.95
C TYR A 25 5.37 14.26 -13.14
N THR A 26 5.68 13.78 -14.35
CA THR A 26 7.01 13.23 -14.66
C THR A 26 8.08 14.33 -14.53
N GLN A 27 7.86 15.50 -15.14
CA GLN A 27 8.82 16.60 -15.03
C GLN A 27 8.92 17.16 -13.60
N TRP A 28 7.79 17.27 -12.92
CA TRP A 28 7.73 17.83 -11.56
C TRP A 28 8.41 16.93 -10.51
N LEU A 29 8.25 15.60 -10.61
CA LEU A 29 8.89 14.63 -9.71
C LEU A 29 10.37 14.38 -10.03
N SER A 30 10.85 14.73 -11.23
CA SER A 30 12.26 14.53 -11.61
C SER A 30 13.27 15.34 -10.78
N ARG A 31 12.80 16.29 -9.96
CA ARG A 31 13.62 17.08 -9.05
C ARG A 31 13.84 16.27 -7.76
N HIS A 32 14.91 15.47 -7.76
CA HIS A 32 15.15 14.43 -6.75
C HIS A 32 15.47 14.95 -5.33
N ASP A 33 15.74 16.24 -5.17
CA ASP A 33 16.26 16.78 -3.91
C ASP A 33 15.11 17.20 -2.97
N HIS A 34 13.98 17.66 -3.53
CA HIS A 34 12.81 18.09 -2.76
C HIS A 34 11.56 18.22 -3.66
N ILE A 35 10.50 17.49 -3.32
CA ILE A 35 9.22 17.56 -4.01
C ILE A 35 8.39 18.71 -3.43
N SER A 36 8.02 19.68 -4.26
CA SER A 36 7.13 20.76 -3.81
C SER A 36 5.76 20.21 -3.40
N PRO A 37 5.01 20.86 -2.50
CA PRO A 37 3.64 20.42 -2.22
C PRO A 37 2.68 20.67 -3.39
N VAL A 38 1.76 19.73 -3.61
CA VAL A 38 0.65 19.91 -4.54
C VAL A 38 -0.49 20.62 -3.81
N TYR A 39 -0.71 21.88 -4.15
CA TYR A 39 -1.87 22.67 -3.73
C TYR A 39 -2.91 22.75 -4.83
N ILE A 40 -4.18 22.87 -4.46
CA ILE A 40 -5.30 23.19 -5.37
C ILE A 40 -5.98 24.53 -5.03
N THR A 41 -5.46 25.27 -4.05
CA THR A 41 -5.84 26.64 -3.74
C THR A 41 -4.63 27.56 -3.90
N ALA A 42 -4.85 28.87 -4.10
CA ALA A 42 -3.77 29.84 -4.28
C ALA A 42 -2.85 29.94 -3.05
N SER A 43 -3.42 29.79 -1.87
CA SER A 43 -2.70 29.71 -0.60
C SER A 43 -3.48 28.90 0.42
N LEU A 44 -2.76 28.37 1.41
CA LEU A 44 -3.35 27.91 2.66
C LEU A 44 -3.60 29.15 3.53
N GLN A 45 -4.86 29.40 3.86
CA GLN A 45 -5.23 30.56 4.67
C GLN A 45 -4.77 30.34 6.12
N PRO A 46 -4.03 31.28 6.73
CA PRO A 46 -3.71 31.20 8.15
C PRO A 46 -5.00 31.17 8.96
N ARG A 47 -5.21 30.13 9.77
CA ARG A 47 -6.34 30.04 10.71
C ARG A 47 -5.79 29.76 12.10
N SER A 48 -6.34 30.46 13.10
CA SER A 48 -6.06 30.17 14.50
C SER A 48 -6.39 28.71 14.80
N ARG A 49 -5.55 28.06 15.61
CA ARG A 49 -5.76 26.67 16.04
C ARG A 49 -7.13 26.55 16.68
N ILE A 50 -7.97 25.66 16.16
CA ILE A 50 -9.26 25.34 16.78
C ILE A 50 -9.01 24.26 17.84
N PRO A 51 -9.32 24.51 19.12
CA PRO A 51 -9.15 23.52 20.17
C PRO A 51 -9.86 22.20 19.83
N GLY A 52 -9.17 21.07 20.04
CA GLY A 52 -9.69 19.73 19.75
C GLY A 52 -9.48 19.22 18.32
N LEU A 53 -9.01 20.06 17.38
CA LEU A 53 -8.60 19.60 16.06
C LEU A 53 -7.13 19.15 16.02
N PRO A 54 -6.79 18.18 15.15
CA PRO A 54 -5.40 17.81 14.93
C PRO A 54 -4.61 18.98 14.36
N ASP A 55 -3.28 18.94 14.56
CA ASP A 55 -2.42 19.99 14.08
C ASP A 55 -2.40 20.03 12.55
N SER A 56 -2.58 21.23 12.01
CA SER A 56 -2.59 21.46 10.56
C SER A 56 -1.20 21.24 9.97
N TRP A 57 -1.17 20.67 8.77
CA TRP A 57 0.04 20.55 7.95
C TRP A 57 0.64 21.93 7.65
N GLY A 58 1.98 22.00 7.63
CA GLY A 58 2.71 23.19 7.21
C GLY A 58 4.19 22.87 6.96
N SER A 59 4.74 23.32 5.84
CA SER A 59 6.11 22.98 5.38
C SER A 59 7.23 23.35 6.36
N GLN A 60 6.98 24.25 7.30
CA GLN A 60 7.97 24.64 8.32
C GLN A 60 8.02 23.68 9.50
N ARG A 61 7.01 22.82 9.68
CA ARG A 61 6.95 21.84 10.77
C ARG A 61 7.88 20.67 10.45
N GLU A 62 8.66 20.24 11.44
CA GLU A 62 9.62 19.14 11.29
C GLU A 62 8.96 17.86 10.76
N GLU A 63 7.82 17.47 11.34
CA GLU A 63 7.04 16.30 10.91
C GLU A 63 6.62 16.34 9.43
N CYS A 64 6.43 17.54 8.87
CA CYS A 64 6.01 17.74 7.48
C CYS A 64 7.21 17.86 6.52
N ARG A 65 8.43 18.06 7.02
CA ARG A 65 9.66 18.16 6.19
C ARG A 65 10.09 16.81 5.64
N ASP A 66 9.70 15.73 6.32
CA ASP A 66 10.01 14.35 5.92
C ASP A 66 8.96 13.76 4.95
N ASP A 67 7.95 14.55 4.55
CA ASP A 67 6.95 14.12 3.56
C ASP A 67 7.59 13.90 2.18
N LEU A 68 7.56 12.65 1.71
CA LEU A 68 8.11 12.29 0.39
C LEU A 68 7.23 12.78 -0.77
N LEU A 69 5.91 12.80 -0.59
CA LEU A 69 4.95 13.25 -1.60
C LEU A 69 3.84 14.09 -0.96
N PRO A 70 4.05 15.40 -0.76
CA PRO A 70 3.04 16.26 -0.15
C PRO A 70 1.89 16.59 -1.13
N VAL A 71 0.71 15.99 -0.89
CA VAL A 71 -0.55 16.32 -1.60
C VAL A 71 -1.54 16.86 -0.60
N ILE A 72 -1.78 18.17 -0.63
CA ILE A 72 -2.40 18.86 0.51
C ILE A 72 -3.91 19.01 0.30
N ASN A 73 -4.67 18.50 1.26
CA ASN A 73 -6.11 18.72 1.35
C ASN A 73 -6.40 20.19 1.67
N PRO A 74 -7.22 20.89 0.86
CA PRO A 74 -7.48 22.32 1.06
C PRO A 74 -8.47 22.63 2.18
N ALA A 75 -9.15 21.63 2.76
CA ALA A 75 -10.05 21.83 3.89
C ALA A 75 -9.23 21.94 5.19
N TYR A 76 -9.61 22.84 6.10
CA TYR A 76 -8.95 22.97 7.40
C TYR A 76 -9.49 21.91 8.37
N PRO A 77 -8.63 21.24 9.19
CA PRO A 77 -7.17 21.39 9.23
C PRO A 77 -6.52 20.78 7.99
N TYR A 78 -5.48 21.44 7.46
CA TYR A 78 -4.80 20.97 6.25
C TYR A 78 -4.06 19.68 6.55
N VAL A 79 -4.13 18.70 5.67
CA VAL A 79 -3.50 17.38 5.85
C VAL A 79 -2.83 16.94 4.55
N ASN A 80 -1.70 16.25 4.66
CA ASN A 80 -1.11 15.52 3.54
C ASN A 80 -1.87 14.20 3.32
N ASP A 81 -2.64 14.10 2.25
CA ASP A 81 -3.38 12.89 1.89
C ASP A 81 -2.46 11.73 1.47
N ALA A 82 -1.22 12.04 1.06
CA ALA A 82 -0.20 11.09 0.65
C ALA A 82 0.87 10.85 1.74
N ARG A 83 0.56 11.13 3.02
CA ARG A 83 1.45 10.89 4.18
C ARG A 83 1.94 9.45 4.36
N ASN A 84 1.30 8.49 3.69
CA ASN A 84 1.65 7.07 3.78
C ASN A 84 2.62 6.62 2.67
N VAL A 85 3.00 7.50 1.75
CA VAL A 85 3.92 7.16 0.66
C VAL A 85 5.34 6.97 1.22
N GLY A 86 5.87 5.75 1.08
CA GLY A 86 7.26 5.41 1.39
C GLY A 86 8.20 5.64 0.21
N ARG A 87 9.49 5.29 0.36
CA ARG A 87 10.52 5.47 -0.66
C ARG A 87 10.19 4.64 -1.91
N CYS A 88 9.97 3.34 -1.73
CA CYS A 88 9.70 2.45 -2.86
C CYS A 88 8.36 2.78 -3.51
N GLY A 89 7.36 3.18 -2.70
CA GLY A 89 6.07 3.67 -3.21
C GLY A 89 6.22 4.89 -4.13
N LEU A 90 7.04 5.87 -3.75
CA LEU A 90 7.32 7.04 -4.58
C LEU A 90 8.10 6.69 -5.86
N GLU A 91 9.13 5.84 -5.75
CA GLU A 91 9.93 5.38 -6.89
C GLU A 91 9.06 4.65 -7.92
N VAL A 92 8.21 3.73 -7.48
CA VAL A 92 7.25 3.01 -8.34
C VAL A 92 6.25 4.00 -8.95
N PHE A 93 5.68 4.90 -8.15
CA PHE A 93 4.73 5.90 -8.65
C PHE A 93 5.35 6.78 -9.76
N TYR A 94 6.60 7.20 -9.58
CA TYR A 94 7.34 7.95 -10.59
C TYR A 94 7.62 7.12 -11.85
N ALA A 95 8.01 5.85 -11.70
CA ALA A 95 8.25 4.94 -12.81
C ALA A 95 6.98 4.72 -13.65
N GLU A 96 5.83 4.53 -12.99
CA GLU A 96 4.52 4.37 -13.66
C GLU A 96 4.11 5.65 -14.42
N LEU A 97 4.28 6.83 -13.80
CA LEU A 97 4.03 8.12 -14.48
C LEU A 97 4.91 8.29 -15.72
N THR A 98 6.19 7.95 -15.59
CA THR A 98 7.16 8.05 -16.68
C THR A 98 6.85 7.06 -17.81
N SER A 99 6.46 5.84 -17.47
CA SER A 99 6.04 4.82 -18.45
C SER A 99 4.82 5.28 -19.24
N ALA A 100 3.78 5.75 -18.54
CA ALA A 100 2.59 6.30 -19.18
C ALA A 100 2.88 7.54 -20.03
N HIS A 101 3.75 8.44 -19.56
CA HIS A 101 4.20 9.59 -20.34
C HIS A 101 4.89 9.16 -21.65
N ARG A 102 5.79 8.17 -21.60
CA ARG A 102 6.48 7.64 -22.80
C ARG A 102 5.49 7.03 -23.79
N LEU A 103 4.55 6.21 -23.31
CA LEU A 103 3.53 5.59 -24.16
C LEU A 103 2.67 6.63 -24.88
N LEU A 104 2.26 7.68 -24.15
CA LEU A 104 1.40 8.76 -24.67
C LEU A 104 2.15 9.83 -25.47
N SER A 105 3.49 9.81 -25.47
CA SER A 105 4.31 10.72 -26.28
C SER A 105 4.21 10.41 -27.76
N ASN A 106 3.94 9.14 -28.12
CA ASN A 106 3.55 8.78 -29.47
C ASN A 106 2.04 9.02 -29.64
N ALA A 107 1.67 9.94 -30.54
CA ALA A 107 0.29 10.32 -30.78
C ALA A 107 -0.56 9.17 -31.36
N GLU A 108 0.08 8.19 -32.01
CA GLU A 108 -0.55 7.02 -32.63
C GLU A 108 -0.83 5.88 -31.64
N THR A 109 -0.25 5.92 -30.43
CA THR A 109 -0.49 4.90 -29.41
C THR A 109 -1.97 4.92 -28.98
N PRO A 110 -2.70 3.80 -29.11
CA PRO A 110 -4.05 3.68 -28.58
C PRO A 110 -4.05 3.90 -27.07
N LEU A 111 -5.02 4.69 -26.57
CA LEU A 111 -5.09 5.04 -25.16
C LEU A 111 -5.24 3.79 -24.27
N GLU A 112 -5.85 2.74 -24.79
CA GLU A 112 -6.06 1.45 -24.13
C GLU A 112 -4.75 0.81 -23.66
N GLN A 113 -3.62 1.15 -24.28
CA GLN A 113 -2.33 0.60 -23.87
C GLN A 113 -1.90 1.02 -22.46
N ILE A 114 -2.30 2.21 -21.99
CA ILE A 114 -1.95 2.66 -20.62
C ILE A 114 -2.83 1.98 -19.56
N TRP A 115 -3.93 1.36 -19.96
CA TRP A 115 -4.87 0.67 -19.07
C TRP A 115 -4.62 -0.83 -18.96
N LYS A 116 -3.55 -1.34 -19.59
CA LYS A 116 -3.17 -2.74 -19.47
C LYS A 116 -2.99 -3.10 -17.98
N PRO A 117 -3.65 -4.17 -17.49
CA PRO A 117 -3.51 -4.56 -16.09
C PRO A 117 -2.05 -4.83 -15.73
N TYR A 118 -1.58 -4.20 -14.66
CA TYR A 118 -0.25 -4.46 -14.11
C TYR A 118 -0.16 -5.85 -13.49
N ARG A 119 0.92 -6.58 -13.79
CA ARG A 119 1.17 -7.94 -13.31
C ARG A 119 2.45 -7.98 -12.48
N ILE A 120 2.30 -7.89 -11.16
CA ILE A 120 3.45 -7.81 -10.24
C ILE A 120 4.40 -9.00 -10.32
N TRP A 121 3.90 -10.18 -10.68
CA TRP A 121 4.67 -11.42 -10.85
C TRP A 121 5.59 -11.43 -12.07
N GLU A 122 5.41 -10.49 -13.01
CA GLU A 122 6.34 -10.32 -14.14
C GLU A 122 7.56 -9.47 -13.73
N ASP A 123 7.40 -8.57 -12.75
CA ASP A 123 8.44 -7.63 -12.31
C ASP A 123 9.27 -8.14 -11.12
N TYR A 124 8.73 -9.07 -10.33
CA TYR A 124 9.37 -9.57 -9.11
C TYR A 124 9.49 -11.09 -9.12
N ALA A 125 10.69 -11.60 -8.92
CA ALA A 125 10.97 -13.04 -8.85
C ALA A 125 10.63 -13.66 -7.47
N THR A 126 10.61 -12.85 -6.41
CA THR A 126 10.38 -13.29 -5.03
C THR A 126 9.38 -12.38 -4.34
N PHE A 127 8.52 -12.98 -3.54
CA PHE A 127 7.46 -12.32 -2.80
C PHE A 127 7.59 -12.62 -1.31
N LEU A 128 7.48 -11.58 -0.50
CA LEU A 128 7.16 -11.71 0.92
C LEU A 128 5.65 -11.81 1.04
N VAL A 129 5.16 -12.94 1.51
CA VAL A 129 3.73 -13.23 1.66
C VAL A 129 3.38 -13.23 3.13
N VAL A 130 2.47 -12.35 3.54
CA VAL A 130 1.90 -12.34 4.90
C VAL A 130 0.59 -13.11 4.87
N HIS A 131 0.53 -14.21 5.62
CA HIS A 131 -0.66 -15.04 5.75
C HIS A 131 -1.44 -14.65 7.00
N VAL A 132 -2.76 -14.56 6.83
CA VAL A 132 -3.73 -14.33 7.90
C VAL A 132 -4.80 -15.40 7.78
N SER A 133 -5.08 -16.12 8.85
CA SER A 133 -6.05 -17.22 8.82
C SER A 133 -7.01 -17.17 10.00
N CYS A 134 -8.19 -17.73 9.80
CA CYS A 134 -9.20 -17.91 10.82
C CYS A 134 -9.86 -19.30 10.72
N GLU A 135 -10.18 -19.92 11.86
CA GLU A 135 -10.88 -21.19 11.94
C GLU A 135 -12.19 -21.06 12.74
N GLU A 136 -13.32 -21.40 12.11
CA GLU A 136 -14.66 -21.31 12.70
C GLU A 136 -15.49 -22.57 12.42
N GLU A 137 -16.65 -22.71 13.06
CA GLU A 137 -17.52 -23.89 12.89
C GLU A 137 -18.14 -23.99 11.49
N THR A 138 -18.50 -22.85 10.88
CA THR A 138 -19.13 -22.80 9.55
C THR A 138 -18.32 -21.90 8.63
N GLU A 139 -18.49 -22.11 7.32
CA GLU A 139 -17.80 -21.32 6.30
C GLU A 139 -18.18 -19.85 6.36
N GLU A 140 -19.45 -19.53 6.63
CA GLU A 140 -19.94 -18.16 6.75
C GLU A 140 -19.33 -17.43 7.95
N LYS A 141 -19.23 -18.11 9.10
CA LYS A 141 -18.56 -17.56 10.28
C LYS A 141 -17.08 -17.32 10.00
N ALA A 142 -16.40 -18.28 9.36
CA ALA A 142 -14.99 -18.17 9.00
C ALA A 142 -14.72 -16.98 8.07
N GLU A 143 -15.58 -16.77 7.06
CA GLU A 143 -15.45 -15.67 6.10
C GLU A 143 -15.64 -14.31 6.79
N VAL A 144 -16.65 -14.16 7.65
CA VAL A 144 -16.90 -12.93 8.40
C VAL A 144 -15.75 -12.62 9.37
N ALA A 145 -15.30 -13.62 10.12
CA ALA A 145 -14.19 -13.48 11.07
C ALA A 145 -12.88 -13.16 10.34
N LEU A 146 -12.57 -13.85 9.24
CA LEU A 146 -11.40 -13.56 8.41
C LEU A 146 -11.48 -12.18 7.78
N ALA A 147 -12.65 -11.71 7.33
CA ALA A 147 -12.80 -10.39 6.75
C ALA A 147 -12.46 -9.29 7.78
N ALA A 148 -12.95 -9.42 9.01
CA ALA A 148 -12.61 -8.52 10.11
C ALA A 148 -11.11 -8.60 10.46
N TRP A 149 -10.59 -9.83 10.64
CA TRP A 149 -9.21 -10.07 11.06
C TRP A 149 -8.19 -9.59 10.03
N SER A 150 -8.36 -9.99 8.77
CA SER A 150 -7.49 -9.55 7.66
C SER A 150 -7.51 -8.04 7.49
N SER A 151 -8.66 -7.38 7.64
CA SER A 151 -8.76 -5.91 7.54
C SER A 151 -8.02 -5.22 8.69
N TYR A 152 -8.08 -5.79 9.90
CA TYR A 152 -7.33 -5.27 11.03
C TYR A 152 -5.81 -5.42 10.83
N VAL A 153 -5.33 -6.60 10.42
CA VAL A 153 -3.91 -6.81 10.10
C VAL A 153 -3.46 -5.89 8.95
N MET A 154 -4.28 -5.71 7.91
CA MET A 154 -4.01 -4.80 6.79
C MET A 154 -3.79 -3.35 7.26
N SER A 155 -4.51 -2.90 8.30
CA SER A 155 -4.34 -1.56 8.88
C SER A 155 -2.95 -1.30 9.47
N LYS A 156 -2.22 -2.38 9.83
CA LYS A 156 -0.87 -2.34 10.41
C LYS A 156 0.22 -2.69 9.38
N LEU A 157 -0.15 -3.24 8.22
CA LEU A 157 0.78 -3.73 7.20
C LEU A 157 1.79 -2.67 6.72
N ARG A 158 1.42 -1.39 6.78
CA ARG A 158 2.31 -0.27 6.47
C ARG A 158 3.61 -0.28 7.29
N MET A 159 3.55 -0.70 8.55
CA MET A 159 4.74 -0.80 9.42
C MET A 159 5.74 -1.81 8.84
N LEU A 160 5.26 -2.98 8.44
CA LEU A 160 6.07 -3.98 7.75
C LEU A 160 6.65 -3.45 6.45
N ILE A 161 5.82 -2.80 5.62
CA ILE A 161 6.26 -2.25 4.33
C ILE A 161 7.44 -1.29 4.55
N TYR A 162 7.33 -0.32 5.47
CA TYR A 162 8.43 0.60 5.77
C TYR A 162 9.69 -0.10 6.32
N ALA A 163 9.54 -1.09 7.20
CA ALA A 163 10.67 -1.85 7.70
C ALA A 163 11.36 -2.65 6.58
N VAL A 164 10.60 -3.27 5.68
CA VAL A 164 11.12 -4.00 4.51
C VAL A 164 11.80 -3.06 3.52
N GLU A 165 11.24 -1.86 3.27
CA GLU A 165 11.82 -0.86 2.35
C GLU A 165 13.23 -0.40 2.77
N ARG A 166 13.58 -0.54 4.06
CA ARG A 166 14.94 -0.25 4.59
C ARG A 166 15.95 -1.32 4.18
N LEU A 167 15.49 -2.54 3.92
CA LEU A 167 16.32 -3.72 3.66
C LEU A 167 16.45 -4.00 2.16
N VAL A 168 15.35 -3.88 1.42
CA VAL A 168 15.22 -4.22 -0.01
C VAL A 168 14.29 -3.24 -0.70
N ASP A 169 14.17 -3.32 -2.03
CA ASP A 169 13.08 -2.66 -2.72
C ASP A 169 11.82 -3.51 -2.58
N ALA A 170 10.69 -2.85 -2.29
CA ALA A 170 9.45 -3.50 -1.93
C ALA A 170 8.26 -2.87 -2.65
N ARG A 171 7.42 -3.69 -3.28
CA ARG A 171 6.17 -3.25 -3.91
C ARG A 171 4.99 -4.04 -3.35
N PRO A 172 4.16 -3.44 -2.48
CA PRO A 172 2.94 -4.10 -2.01
C PRO A 172 1.96 -4.29 -3.17
N TYR A 173 1.38 -5.48 -3.28
CA TYR A 173 0.25 -5.72 -4.16
C TYR A 173 -1.01 -5.11 -3.51
N PRO A 174 -1.78 -4.27 -4.22
CA PRO A 174 -2.85 -3.46 -3.60
C PRO A 174 -4.06 -4.28 -3.13
N ARG A 175 -4.19 -5.53 -3.56
CA ARG A 175 -5.34 -6.38 -3.23
C ARG A 175 -4.91 -7.50 -2.29
N LYS A 176 -5.72 -7.78 -1.27
CA LYS A 176 -5.62 -9.04 -0.55
C LYS A 176 -6.06 -10.19 -1.46
N VAL A 177 -5.44 -11.35 -1.29
CA VAL A 177 -5.75 -12.57 -2.04
C VAL A 177 -6.33 -13.58 -1.06
N ASN A 178 -7.30 -14.39 -1.48
CA ASN A 178 -7.76 -15.52 -0.67
C ASN A 178 -6.72 -16.64 -0.74
N ASP A 179 -6.30 -17.17 0.41
CA ASP A 179 -5.31 -18.24 0.48
C ASP A 179 -5.95 -19.57 0.05
N ALA A 180 -5.78 -19.94 -1.22
CA ALA A 180 -6.35 -21.16 -1.77
C ALA A 180 -5.72 -22.42 -1.16
N SER A 181 -4.48 -22.33 -0.63
CA SER A 181 -3.79 -23.45 -0.01
C SER A 181 -4.44 -23.93 1.29
N LEU A 182 -5.26 -23.08 1.91
CA LEU A 182 -5.98 -23.37 3.16
C LEU A 182 -7.39 -23.91 2.94
N ARG A 183 -7.83 -24.15 1.70
CA ARG A 183 -9.13 -24.80 1.43
C ARG A 183 -9.10 -26.22 2.00
N GLY A 184 -9.77 -26.40 3.14
CA GLY A 184 -9.61 -27.53 4.03
C GLY A 184 -9.82 -28.91 3.39
N GLY A 185 -8.99 -29.85 3.83
CA GLY A 185 -9.26 -31.27 3.71
C GLY A 185 -10.55 -31.65 4.45
N THR A 186 -11.28 -32.60 3.86
CA THR A 186 -12.65 -33.06 4.18
C THR A 186 -12.84 -33.73 5.55
N HIS A 187 -11.96 -33.50 6.54
CA HIS A 187 -11.89 -34.30 7.77
C HIS A 187 -11.91 -33.51 9.09
N SER A 188 -12.02 -32.17 9.07
CA SER A 188 -12.21 -31.35 10.28
C SER A 188 -13.67 -30.87 10.39
N ASN A 189 -14.26 -30.94 11.58
CA ASN A 189 -15.57 -30.33 11.90
C ASN A 189 -15.52 -28.78 11.93
N ARG A 190 -14.39 -28.17 11.55
CA ARG A 190 -14.19 -26.73 11.52
C ARG A 190 -13.69 -26.29 10.14
N CYS A 191 -14.08 -25.10 9.73
CA CYS A 191 -13.71 -24.47 8.47
C CYS A 191 -12.53 -23.51 8.68
N LEU A 192 -11.41 -23.82 8.04
CA LEU A 192 -10.22 -22.97 7.98
C LEU A 192 -10.26 -22.10 6.72
N LYS A 193 -10.09 -20.79 6.88
CA LYS A 193 -9.98 -19.82 5.80
C LYS A 193 -8.76 -18.95 6.00
N GLY A 194 -8.17 -18.46 4.90
CA GLY A 194 -7.11 -17.48 5.00
C GLY A 194 -7.07 -16.47 3.86
N SER A 195 -6.32 -15.40 4.10
CA SER A 195 -6.00 -14.36 3.15
C SER A 195 -4.50 -14.08 3.19
N CYS A 196 -3.95 -13.70 2.04
CA CYS A 196 -2.56 -13.34 1.86
C CYS A 196 -2.42 -11.88 1.43
N PHE A 197 -1.40 -11.22 1.96
CA PHE A 197 -0.89 -9.94 1.44
C PHE A 197 0.45 -10.19 0.77
N LEU A 198 0.55 -9.79 -0.50
CA LEU A 198 1.75 -10.01 -1.31
C LEU A 198 2.58 -8.73 -1.35
N ILE A 199 3.89 -8.87 -1.15
CA ILE A 199 4.87 -7.78 -1.33
C ILE A 199 5.97 -8.31 -2.24
N GLY A 200 6.06 -7.80 -3.46
CA GLY A 200 7.17 -8.10 -4.36
C GLY A 200 8.44 -7.50 -3.81
N ILE A 201 9.52 -8.29 -3.74
CA ILE A 201 10.81 -7.85 -3.18
C ILE A 201 11.96 -8.08 -4.16
N SER A 202 12.89 -7.12 -4.20
CA SER A 202 14.09 -7.21 -5.03
C SER A 202 15.30 -6.61 -4.30
N ASP A 203 16.47 -7.25 -4.44
CA ASP A 203 17.72 -6.70 -3.92
C ASP A 203 18.10 -5.44 -4.71
N ARG A 204 18.50 -4.38 -4.00
CA ARG A 204 18.84 -3.07 -4.60
C ARG A 204 20.01 -3.14 -5.58
N LYS A 205 20.88 -4.15 -5.44
CA LYS A 205 22.05 -4.37 -6.31
C LYS A 205 21.86 -5.56 -7.27
N GLY A 206 20.66 -6.14 -7.32
CA GLY A 206 20.33 -7.26 -8.21
C GLY A 206 21.19 -8.52 -8.05
N SER A 207 21.91 -8.69 -6.92
CA SER A 207 22.98 -9.71 -6.83
C SER A 207 22.90 -10.60 -5.59
N ARG A 208 22.06 -10.30 -4.59
CA ARG A 208 21.93 -11.13 -3.39
C ARG A 208 20.59 -11.86 -3.33
N LEU A 209 20.68 -13.17 -3.06
CA LEU A 209 19.53 -13.97 -2.64
C LEU A 209 19.01 -13.43 -1.31
N VAL A 210 17.75 -12.98 -1.30
CA VAL A 210 17.09 -12.51 -0.10
C VAL A 210 16.68 -13.71 0.75
N ARG A 211 17.11 -13.75 2.01
CA ARG A 211 16.84 -14.86 2.93
C ARG A 211 15.67 -14.53 3.85
N LYS A 212 14.90 -15.54 4.26
CA LYS A 212 13.76 -15.37 5.16
C LYS A 212 14.12 -14.63 6.45
N ASN A 213 15.24 -14.98 7.07
CA ASN A 213 15.69 -14.40 8.35
C ASN A 213 15.96 -12.88 8.27
N THR A 214 16.19 -12.34 7.07
CA THR A 214 16.37 -10.89 6.88
C THR A 214 15.13 -10.09 7.30
N PHE A 215 13.94 -10.70 7.26
CA PHE A 215 12.68 -10.03 7.56
C PHE A 215 12.09 -10.37 8.92
N SER A 216 12.74 -11.22 9.71
CA SER A 216 12.21 -11.67 11.00
C SER A 216 11.92 -10.51 11.95
N GLU A 217 12.88 -9.60 12.12
CA GLU A 217 12.73 -8.43 13.00
C GLU A 217 11.62 -7.48 12.51
N ALA A 218 11.62 -7.17 11.21
CA ALA A 218 10.57 -6.35 10.58
C ALA A 218 9.17 -6.97 10.73
N PHE A 219 9.07 -8.30 10.69
CA PHE A 219 7.81 -9.01 10.89
C PHE A 219 7.41 -9.08 12.36
N ASP A 220 8.37 -9.22 13.28
CA ASP A 220 8.10 -9.18 14.72
C ASP A 220 7.54 -7.81 15.15
N GLU A 221 8.00 -6.70 14.55
CA GLU A 221 7.42 -5.37 14.75
C GLU A 221 5.94 -5.31 14.32
N LEU A 222 5.61 -5.87 13.15
CA LEU A 222 4.21 -5.97 12.69
C LEU A 222 3.39 -6.82 13.68
N ARG A 223 3.91 -7.98 14.07
CA ARG A 223 3.24 -8.89 14.99
C ARG A 223 2.97 -8.21 16.32
N TYR A 224 3.96 -7.54 16.90
CA TYR A 224 3.79 -6.76 18.12
C TYR A 224 2.70 -5.70 17.98
N ALA A 225 2.74 -4.90 16.90
CA ALA A 225 1.75 -3.83 16.69
C ALA A 225 0.31 -4.34 16.44
N VAL A 226 0.18 -5.54 15.88
CA VAL A 226 -1.11 -6.24 15.74
C VAL A 226 -1.59 -6.71 17.11
N LEU A 227 -0.74 -7.36 17.90
CA LEU A 227 -1.10 -7.93 19.20
C LEU A 227 -1.39 -6.85 20.25
N GLU A 228 -0.59 -5.79 20.30
CA GLU A 228 -0.75 -4.67 21.23
C GLU A 228 -2.11 -3.98 21.08
N GLY A 229 -2.62 -3.87 19.85
CA GLY A 229 -3.92 -3.26 19.60
C GLY A 229 -5.11 -4.22 19.70
N CYS A 230 -4.88 -5.50 20.04
CA CYS A 230 -5.94 -6.47 20.29
C CYS A 230 -6.43 -6.41 21.75
N THR A 231 -7.68 -6.81 21.98
CA THR A 231 -8.25 -7.02 23.30
C THR A 231 -8.97 -8.36 23.36
N ALA A 232 -8.76 -9.10 24.46
CA ALA A 232 -9.53 -10.31 24.78
C ALA A 232 -10.87 -10.00 25.46
N LYS A 233 -11.09 -8.75 25.89
CA LYS A 233 -12.33 -8.31 26.55
C LYS A 233 -13.31 -7.77 25.52
N LYS A 234 -14.52 -8.34 25.50
CA LYS A 234 -15.66 -7.83 24.76
C LYS A 234 -16.00 -6.40 25.22
N GLY A 235 -16.10 -5.47 24.29
CA GLY A 235 -16.28 -4.04 24.54
C GLY A 235 -15.03 -3.32 25.08
N GLY A 236 -13.86 -3.97 25.07
CA GLY A 236 -12.59 -3.34 25.44
C GLY A 236 -12.13 -2.31 24.40
N ARG A 237 -11.20 -1.42 24.79
CA ARG A 237 -10.52 -0.55 23.81
C ARG A 237 -9.56 -1.41 22.99
N GLY A 238 -9.88 -1.62 21.71
CA GLY A 238 -9.02 -2.38 20.80
C GLY A 238 -9.84 -3.23 19.84
N PHE A 239 -9.15 -4.00 19.01
CA PHE A 239 -9.79 -5.00 18.16
C PHE A 239 -10.08 -6.27 18.97
N GLU A 240 -11.34 -6.72 18.97
CA GLU A 240 -11.73 -7.96 19.66
C GLU A 240 -11.17 -9.16 18.89
N ARG A 241 -10.11 -9.76 19.44
CA ARG A 241 -9.47 -10.95 18.85
C ARG A 241 -9.85 -12.16 19.69
N ASP A 242 -10.46 -13.16 19.04
CA ASP A 242 -10.56 -14.50 19.61
C ASP A 242 -9.30 -15.29 19.24
N GLU A 243 -8.42 -15.53 20.22
CA GLU A 243 -7.15 -16.24 20.00
C GLU A 243 -7.34 -17.69 19.53
N ARG A 244 -8.50 -18.30 19.78
CA ARG A 244 -8.79 -19.68 19.39
C ARG A 244 -9.23 -19.81 17.93
N THR A 245 -9.74 -18.72 17.35
CA THR A 245 -10.25 -18.72 15.97
C THR A 245 -9.39 -17.85 15.07
N MET A 246 -8.85 -16.73 15.55
CA MET A 246 -8.01 -15.80 14.79
C MET A 246 -6.53 -16.03 15.08
N HIS A 247 -5.90 -16.82 14.20
CA HIS A 247 -4.49 -17.18 14.33
C HIS A 247 -3.57 -15.98 14.13
N GLU A 248 -2.38 -16.03 14.76
CA GLU A 248 -1.36 -15.01 14.54
C GLU A 248 -0.91 -14.98 13.08
N PRO A 249 -0.68 -13.79 12.51
CA PRO A 249 -0.14 -13.69 11.17
C PRO A 249 1.27 -14.27 11.14
N TRP A 250 1.63 -14.88 10.01
CA TRP A 250 2.98 -15.38 9.76
C TRP A 250 3.39 -15.02 8.33
N PHE A 251 4.68 -15.18 8.01
CA PHE A 251 5.17 -14.90 6.66
C PHE A 251 6.02 -16.01 6.06
N ALA A 252 6.00 -16.05 4.72
CA ALA A 252 6.89 -16.86 3.90
C ALA A 252 7.51 -16.02 2.78
N LEU A 253 8.62 -16.52 2.25
CA LEU A 253 9.15 -16.09 0.97
C LEU A 253 8.72 -17.11 -0.08
N VAL A 254 8.12 -16.63 -1.15
CA VAL A 254 7.54 -17.45 -2.22
C VAL A 254 8.11 -16.98 -3.56
N ALA A 255 8.50 -17.90 -4.42
CA ALA A 255 8.93 -17.55 -5.77
C ALA A 255 7.72 -17.17 -6.64
N ALA A 256 7.91 -16.31 -7.63
CA ALA A 256 6.83 -15.91 -8.55
C ALA A 256 6.16 -17.12 -9.22
N ALA A 257 6.94 -18.17 -9.54
CA ALA A 257 6.45 -19.40 -10.14
C ALA A 257 5.49 -20.21 -9.22
N ASP A 258 5.59 -20.03 -7.90
CA ASP A 258 4.79 -20.77 -6.92
C ASP A 258 3.54 -19.98 -6.48
N LEU A 259 3.44 -18.69 -6.82
CA LEU A 259 2.27 -17.87 -6.50
C LEU A 259 0.93 -18.41 -7.04
N PRO A 260 0.82 -19.00 -8.25
CA PRO A 260 -0.44 -19.53 -8.75
C PRO A 260 -1.13 -20.50 -7.78
N SER A 261 -0.34 -21.31 -7.05
CA SER A 261 -0.84 -22.23 -6.02
C SER A 261 -1.53 -21.52 -4.84
N ILE A 262 -1.07 -20.31 -4.49
CA ILE A 262 -1.64 -19.46 -3.44
C ILE A 262 -2.83 -18.66 -3.98
N LEU A 263 -2.71 -18.15 -5.21
CA LEU A 263 -3.74 -17.35 -5.89
C LEU A 263 -4.96 -18.19 -6.32
N GLY A 264 -4.83 -19.51 -6.41
CA GLY A 264 -5.88 -20.41 -6.89
C GLY A 264 -6.15 -20.27 -8.39
N THR A 265 -5.11 -19.91 -9.17
CA THR A 265 -5.15 -19.70 -10.63
C THR A 265 -4.25 -20.69 -11.34
#